data_AF-A0A359M3Q5-F1
#
_entry.id   AF-A0A359M3Q5-F1
#
_cell.length_a   1.000
_cell.length_b   1.000
_cell.length_c   1.000
_cell.angle_alpha   90.00
_cell.angle_beta   90.00
_cell.angle_gamma   90.00
#
_symmetry.space_group_name_H-M   'P 1'
#
loop_
_entity.id
_entity.type
_entity.pdbx_description
1 polymer ?
#
loop_
_entity_poly.entity_id
_entity_poly.type
_entity_poly.pdbx_seq_one_letter_code
_entity_poly.pdbx_strand_id
1 'polypeptide(L)' 'HPGYGFLSENPGLAKACEEAGILFVGPAREHLEMLGDKTAARRLAQRAGIPVVPGTEEPVT' A
#
# COMPACT_ATOMS: atom_id res chain seq x y z
N HIS A 1 -15.64 -6.82 -1.21
CA HIS A 1 -14.52 -7.14 -2.12
C HIS A 1 -14.33 -5.97 -3.09
N PRO A 2 -13.17 -5.31 -3.13
CA PRO A 2 -12.98 -4.06 -3.88
C PRO A 2 -12.60 -4.23 -5.37
N GLY A 3 -12.20 -5.44 -5.80
CA GLY A 3 -11.79 -5.66 -7.19
C GLY A 3 -10.41 -5.07 -7.47
N TYR A 4 -10.24 -4.40 -8.61
CA TYR A 4 -9.01 -3.72 -9.03
C TYR A 4 -9.32 -2.29 -9.52
N GLY A 5 -8.34 -1.38 -9.44
CA GLY A 5 -8.56 0.04 -9.70
C GLY A 5 -9.52 0.70 -8.69
N PHE A 6 -10.02 1.89 -9.02
CA PHE A 6 -10.89 2.68 -8.14
C PHE A 6 -10.33 2.83 -6.71
N LEU A 7 -10.93 2.17 -5.73
CA LEU A 7 -10.60 2.26 -4.31
C LEU A 7 -9.92 0.98 -3.77
N SER A 8 -9.57 0.04 -4.64
CA SER A 8 -8.96 -1.24 -4.24
C SER A 8 -7.64 -1.10 -3.49
N GLU A 9 -6.89 -0.03 -3.74
CA GLU A 9 -5.62 0.28 -3.09
C GLU A 9 -5.76 1.43 -2.07
N ASN A 10 -6.99 1.88 -1.77
CA ASN A 10 -7.22 3.03 -0.90
C ASN A 10 -7.29 2.59 0.58
N PRO A 11 -6.36 3.00 1.46
CA PRO A 11 -6.39 2.63 2.88
C PRO A 11 -7.65 3.13 3.61
N GLY A 12 -8.22 4.25 3.16
CA GLY A 12 -9.45 4.82 3.71
C GLY A 12 -10.66 3.92 3.50
N LEU A 13 -10.74 3.19 2.37
CA LEU A 13 -11.82 2.22 2.16
C LEU A 13 -11.69 1.04 3.14
N ALA A 14 -10.49 0.49 3.32
CA ALA A 14 -10.25 -0.59 4.28
C ALA A 14 -10.61 -0.16 5.72
N LYS A 15 -10.18 1.03 6.12
CA LYS A 15 -10.52 1.63 7.42
C LYS A 15 -12.04 1.80 7.60
N ALA A 16 -12.73 2.34 6.60
CA ALA A 16 -14.18 2.52 6.66
C ALA A 16 -14.92 1.18 6.76
N CYS A 17 -14.43 0.13 6.08
CA CYS A 17 -14.96 -1.22 6.22
C CYS A 17 -14.77 -1.76 7.65
N GLU A 18 -13.58 -1.61 8.24
CA GLU A 18 -13.31 -2.01 9.63
C GLU A 18 -14.23 -1.29 10.63
N GLU A 19 -14.36 0.04 10.52
CA GLU A 19 -15.22 0.85 11.38
C GLU A 19 -16.71 0.49 11.23
N ALA A 20 -17.13 0.05 10.05
CA ALA A 20 -18.49 -0.39 9.77
C ALA A 20 -18.75 -1.89 10.09
N GLY A 21 -17.75 -2.64 10.56
CA GLY A 21 -17.85 -4.08 10.80
C GLY A 21 -18.02 -4.90 9.51
N ILE A 22 -17.60 -4.36 8.37
CA ILE A 22 -17.65 -5.00 7.05
C ILE A 22 -16.29 -5.65 6.78
N LEU A 23 -16.29 -6.92 6.39
CA LEU A 23 -15.05 -7.58 5.96
C LEU A 23 -14.53 -6.97 4.66
N PHE A 24 -13.40 -6.28 4.75
CA PHE A 24 -12.63 -5.89 3.58
C PHE A 24 -11.89 -7.12 3.03
N VAL A 25 -12.20 -7.53 1.81
CA VAL A 25 -11.49 -8.64 1.14
C VAL A 25 -10.25 -8.09 0.45
N GLY A 26 -9.14 -8.05 1.17
CA GLY A 26 -7.88 -7.49 0.72
C GLY A 26 -6.83 -7.50 1.84
N PRO A 27 -5.66 -6.87 1.64
CA PRO A 27 -4.66 -6.76 2.68
C PRO A 27 -5.12 -5.79 3.79
N ALA A 28 -4.50 -5.92 4.97
CA ALA A 28 -4.73 -5.00 6.09
C ALA A 28 -4.40 -3.55 5.72
N ARG A 29 -5.06 -2.59 6.39
CA ARG A 29 -4.90 -1.15 6.18
C ARG A 29 -3.42 -0.72 6.20
N GLU A 30 -2.63 -1.24 7.14
CA GLU A 30 -1.21 -0.90 7.30
C GLU A 30 -0.41 -1.27 6.05
N HIS A 31 -0.73 -2.40 5.42
CA HIS A 31 -0.07 -2.81 4.19
C HIS A 31 -0.44 -1.91 3.01
N LEU A 32 -1.71 -1.46 2.92
CA LEU A 32 -2.14 -0.50 1.90
C LEU A 32 -1.41 0.84 2.06
N GLU A 33 -1.20 1.31 3.29
CA GLU A 33 -0.43 2.53 3.55
C GLU A 33 1.05 2.38 3.20
N MET A 34 1.64 1.23 3.55
CA MET A 34 3.06 0.96 3.30
C MET A 34 3.39 0.75 1.83
N LEU A 35 2.46 0.20 1.05
CA LEU A 35 2.68 -0.21 -0.34
C LEU A 35 2.03 0.72 -1.37
N GLY A 36 1.15 1.64 -0.96
CA GLY A 36 0.53 2.62 -1.85
C GLY A 36 1.50 3.69 -2.38
N ASP A 37 2.62 3.93 -1.68
CA ASP A 37 3.72 4.78 -2.15
C ASP A 37 4.89 3.91 -2.62
N LYS A 38 5.25 4.04 -3.91
CA LYS A 38 6.36 3.31 -4.52
C LYS A 38 7.70 3.55 -3.83
N THR A 39 7.92 4.74 -3.30
CA THR A 39 9.14 5.11 -2.57
C THR A 39 9.19 4.38 -1.22
N ALA A 40 8.07 4.39 -0.49
CA ALA A 40 7.94 3.67 0.78
C ALA A 40 8.08 2.16 0.59
N ALA A 41 7.44 1.61 -0.44
CA ALA A 41 7.53 0.20 -0.82
C ALA A 41 8.97 -0.21 -1.18
N ARG A 42 9.69 0.64 -1.90
CA ARG A 42 11.10 0.40 -2.26
C ARG A 42 12.01 0.39 -1.04
N ARG A 43 11.84 1.36 -0.13
CA ARG A 43 12.55 1.39 1.16
C ARG A 43 12.25 0.15 2.00
N LEU A 44 11.00 -0.31 2.00
CA LEU A 44 10.61 -1.54 2.69
C LEU A 44 11.31 -2.77 2.08
N ALA A 45 11.31 -2.90 0.76
CA ALA A 45 11.98 -4.00 0.07
C ALA A 45 13.49 -4.02 0.37
N GLN A 46 14.16 -2.86 0.36
CA GLN A 46 15.56 -2.74 0.76
C GLN A 46 15.81 -3.18 2.20
N ARG A 47 14.98 -2.75 3.16
CA ARG A 47 15.07 -3.18 4.57
C ARG A 47 14.88 -4.68 4.74
N ALA A 48 14.03 -5.28 3.90
CA ALA A 48 13.81 -6.73 3.87
C ALA A 48 14.94 -7.51 3.15
N GLY A 49 15.99 -6.83 2.66
CA GLY A 49 17.09 -7.46 1.93
C GLY A 49 16.73 -7.89 0.50
N ILE A 50 15.60 -7.40 -0.03
CA ILE A 50 15.16 -7.70 -1.39
C ILE A 50 15.90 -6.79 -2.37
N PRO A 51 16.56 -7.33 -3.42
CA PRO A 51 17.19 -6.51 -4.46
C PRO A 51 16.15 -5.60 -5.15
N VAL A 52 16.45 -4.31 -5.22
CA VAL A 52 15.61 -3.32 -5.91
C VAL A 52 16.36 -2.70 -7.09
N VAL A 53 15.62 -2.33 -8.14
CA VAL A 53 16.17 -1.61 -9.29
C VAL A 53 16.74 -0.27 -8.82
N PRO A 54 17.95 0.15 -9.23
CA PRO A 54 18.51 1.47 -8.93
C PRO A 54 17.65 2.61 -9.49
N GLY A 55 17.58 3.74 -8.78
CA GLY A 55 16.62 4.81 -9.06
C GLY A 55 16.66 5.86 -7.96
N THR A 56 16.11 7.06 -8.22
CA THR A 56 16.14 8.17 -7.27
C THR A 56 15.35 7.85 -6.01
N GLU A 57 15.85 8.28 -4.85
CA GLU A 57 15.21 8.07 -3.55
C GLU A 57 14.22 9.17 -3.17
N GLU A 58 14.29 10.28 -3.91
CA GLU A 58 13.44 11.44 -3.76
C GLU A 58 12.60 11.63 -5.04
N PRO A 59 11.35 12.12 -4.90
CA PRO A 59 10.57 12.55 -6.05
C PRO A 59 11.36 13.62 -6.82
N VAL A 60 11.46 13.45 -8.14
CA VAL A 60 11.97 14.51 -9.00
C VAL A 60 10.84 15.53 -9.11
N THR A 61 11.01 16.70 -8.48
CA THR A 61 10.14 17.87 -8.61
C THR A 61 10.11 18.44 -10.02
#